data_AF-A0A846PIU6-F1
#
_entry.id   AF-A0A846PIU6-F1
#
_cell.length_a   1.000
_cell.length_b   1.000
_cell.length_c   1.000
_cell.angle_alpha   90.00
_cell.angle_beta   90.00
_cell.angle_gamma   90.00
#
_symmetry.space_group_name_H-M   'P 1'
#
loop_
_entity.id
_entity.type
_entity.pdbx_description
1 polymer ?
#
loop_
_entity_poly.entity_id
_entity_poly.type
_entity_poly.pdbx_seq_one_letter_code
_entity_poly.pdbx_strand_id
1 'polypeptide(L)' 'GIWHHVVVIRNNTTIRLYVDGEIIKELFGDALNGDSVYYLSIGASFIDGFYWHGIIDEVRIYKKAIY' A
#
# COMPACT_ATOMS: atom_id res chain seq x y z
N GLY A 1 -1.20 -20.43 6.13
CA GLY A 1 -1.62 -19.15 5.52
C GLY A 1 -1.78 -19.37 4.04
N ILE A 2 -2.64 -18.58 3.39
CA ILE A 2 -2.72 -18.52 1.92
C ILE A 2 -2.06 -17.22 1.46
N TRP A 3 -1.52 -17.23 0.25
CA TRP A 3 -0.98 -16.03 -0.36
C TRP A 3 -2.12 -15.13 -0.84
N HIS A 4 -1.95 -13.83 -0.65
CA HIS A 4 -2.82 -12.80 -1.20
C HIS A 4 -2.00 -11.79 -1.97
N HIS A 5 -2.52 -11.33 -3.09
CA HIS A 5 -1.93 -10.25 -3.86
C HIS A 5 -2.58 -8.93 -3.48
N VAL A 6 -1.80 -8.00 -2.94
CA VAL A 6 -2.29 -6.70 -2.45
C VAL A 6 -1.71 -5.57 -3.28
N VAL A 7 -2.57 -4.68 -3.79
CA VAL A 7 -2.15 -3.50 -4.55
C VAL A 7 -2.82 -2.25 -4.00
N VAL A 8 -2.05 -1.19 -3.82
CA VAL A 8 -2.57 0.16 -3.54
C VAL A 8 -2.26 1.05 -4.73
N ILE A 9 -3.31 1.62 -5.31
CA ILE A 9 -3.20 2.60 -6.40
C ILE A 9 -3.63 3.94 -5.85
N ARG A 10 -2.78 4.94 -6.00
CA ARG A 10 -3.06 6.33 -5.63
C ARG A 10 -2.89 7.23 -6.84
N ASN A 11 -3.89 8.06 -7.09
CA ASN A 11 -3.78 9.23 -7.97
C ASN A 11 -4.19 10.49 -7.19
N ASN A 12 -4.38 11.62 -7.89
CA ASN A 12 -4.64 12.90 -7.23
C ASN A 12 -5.98 12.96 -6.49
N THR A 13 -6.96 12.13 -6.87
CA THR A 13 -8.34 12.22 -6.38
C THR A 13 -8.85 10.93 -5.73
N THR A 14 -8.12 9.83 -5.87
CA THR A 14 -8.56 8.51 -5.43
C THR A 14 -7.41 7.66 -4.91
N ILE A 15 -7.73 6.86 -3.88
CA ILE A 15 -6.90 5.75 -3.41
C ILE A 15 -7.75 4.49 -3.48
N ARG A 16 -7.24 3.45 -4.16
CA ARG A 16 -7.88 2.14 -4.29
C ARG A 16 -7.01 1.06 -3.69
N LEU A 17 -7.64 0.15 -2.95
CA LEU A 17 -7.03 -1.06 -2.42
C LEU A 17 -7.61 -2.27 -3.13
N TYR A 18 -6.73 -3.07 -3.71
CA TYR A 18 -7.06 -4.33 -4.35
C TYR A 18 -6.53 -5.49 -3.50
N VAL A 19 -7.34 -6.53 -3.37
CA VAL A 19 -6.93 -7.84 -2.82
C VAL A 19 -7.34 -8.89 -3.83
N ASP A 20 -6.39 -9.72 -4.25
CA ASP A 20 -6.57 -10.77 -5.25
C ASP A 20 -7.21 -10.29 -6.57
N GLY A 21 -6.91 -9.04 -6.93
CA GLY A 21 -7.39 -8.41 -8.17
C GLY A 21 -8.72 -7.67 -8.05
N GLU A 22 -9.43 -7.80 -6.92
CA GLU A 22 -10.71 -7.11 -6.69
C GLU A 22 -10.54 -5.84 -5.86
N ILE A 23 -11.27 -4.78 -6.20
CA ILE A 23 -11.31 -3.56 -5.39
C ILE A 23 -12.13 -3.85 -4.13
N ILE A 24 -11.46 -3.88 -2.98
CA ILE A 24 -12.12 -4.06 -1.69
C ILE A 24 -12.41 -2.73 -0.98
N LYS A 25 -11.70 -1.65 -1.37
CA LYS A 25 -11.92 -0.30 -0.82
C LYS A 25 -11.50 0.77 -1.80
N GLU A 26 -12.29 1.84 -1.86
CA GLU A 26 -12.00 3.07 -2.57
C GLU A 26 -12.28 4.28 -1.67
N LEU A 27 -11.36 5.24 -1.69
CA LEU A 27 -11.48 6.53 -1.00
C LEU A 27 -11.38 7.65 -2.03
N PHE A 28 -12.27 8.65 -1.90
CA PHE A 28 -12.33 9.83 -2.74
C PHE A 28 -11.95 11.08 -1.94
N GLY A 29 -11.20 11.98 -2.56
CA GLY A 29 -10.78 13.25 -1.97
C GLY A 29 -9.40 13.67 -2.46
N ASP A 30 -8.99 14.91 -2.15
CA ASP A 30 -7.62 15.34 -2.42
C ASP A 30 -6.68 14.39 -1.70
N ALA A 31 -5.88 13.67 -2.48
CA ALA A 31 -4.95 12.73 -1.91
C ALA A 31 -3.91 13.56 -1.14
N LEU A 32 -3.98 13.57 0.20
CA LEU A 32 -3.12 14.36 1.09
C LEU A 32 -1.69 14.46 0.55
N ASN A 33 -1.32 15.60 -0.04
CA ASN A 33 0.01 15.86 -0.57
C ASN A 33 0.98 16.12 0.59
N GLY A 34 1.16 15.11 1.45
CA GLY A 34 2.18 15.10 2.48
C GLY A 34 3.34 14.24 2.01
N ASP A 35 4.50 14.86 1.81
CA ASP A 35 5.74 14.09 1.80
C ASP A 35 5.92 13.47 3.19
N SER A 36 6.12 12.15 3.23
CA SER A 36 6.44 11.47 4.48
C SER A 36 7.86 11.84 4.88
N VAL A 37 8.04 12.28 6.14
CA VAL A 37 9.37 12.45 6.75
C VAL A 37 9.97 11.13 7.23
N TYR A 38 9.19 10.04 7.20
CA TYR A 38 9.61 8.70 7.61
C TYR A 38 10.13 7.90 6.43
N TYR A 39 11.13 7.05 6.70
CA TYR A 39 11.61 6.06 5.74
C TYR A 39 10.51 5.07 5.36
N LEU A 40 10.54 4.63 4.11
CA LEU A 40 9.71 3.51 3.65
C LEU A 40 10.18 2.21 4.32
N SER A 41 9.28 1.55 5.02
CA SER A 41 9.49 0.23 5.62
C SER A 41 8.57 -0.81 4.99
N ILE A 42 9.06 -2.05 4.88
CA ILE A 42 8.27 -3.21 4.49
C ILE A 42 8.30 -4.19 5.67
N GLY A 43 7.13 -4.64 6.12
CA GLY A 43 7.02 -5.57 7.25
C GLY A 43 7.18 -4.95 8.64
N ALA A 44 7.24 -3.63 8.75
CA ALA A 44 7.30 -2.91 10.03
C ALA A 44 6.66 -1.52 9.93
N SER A 45 6.15 -1.01 11.04
CA SER A 45 5.76 0.40 11.18
C SER A 45 6.98 1.29 11.45
N PHE A 46 6.81 2.60 11.35
CA PHE A 46 7.76 3.58 11.90
C PHE A 46 7.73 3.65 13.44
N ILE A 47 6.70 3.06 14.06
CA ILE A 47 6.56 2.93 15.51
C ILE A 47 7.17 1.60 15.94
N ASP A 48 8.10 1.64 16.89
CA ASP A 48 8.76 0.46 17.44
C ASP A 48 7.76 -0.56 18.00
N GLY A 49 8.08 -1.85 17.83
CA GLY A 49 7.27 -2.96 18.34
C GLY A 49 6.15 -3.43 17.42
N PHE A 50 5.91 -2.74 16.30
CA PHE A 50 4.90 -3.12 15.30
C PHE A 50 5.55 -3.78 14.09
N TYR A 51 5.66 -5.10 14.14
CA TYR A 51 6.26 -5.93 13.10
C TYR A 51 5.23 -6.88 12.49
N TRP A 52 5.37 -7.13 11.19
CA TRP A 52 4.60 -8.14 10.48
C TRP A 52 5.16 -9.53 10.79
N HIS A 53 4.29 -10.43 11.24
CA HIS A 53 4.64 -11.83 11.51
C HIS A 53 4.12 -12.74 10.39
N GLY A 54 4.69 -12.57 9.20
CA GLY A 54 4.36 -13.36 8.02
C GLY A 54 5.39 -13.18 6.91
N ILE A 55 5.15 -13.80 5.77
CA ILE A 55 6.00 -13.71 4.58
C ILE A 55 5.51 -12.60 3.66
N ILE A 56 6.44 -11.87 3.06
CA ILE A 56 6.20 -10.84 2.04
C ILE A 56 7.16 -11.17 0.89
N ASP A 57 6.67 -11.14 -0.34
CA ASP A 57 7.47 -11.40 -1.52
C ASP A 57 7.03 -10.51 -2.69
N GLU A 58 7.89 -10.36 -3.70
CA GLU A 58 7.59 -9.68 -4.97
C GLU A 58 7.17 -8.21 -4.84
N VAL A 59 7.77 -7.47 -3.90
CA VAL A 59 7.45 -6.06 -3.65
C VAL A 59 7.91 -5.17 -4.80
N ARG A 60 6.99 -4.35 -5.33
CA ARG A 60 7.25 -3.40 -6.41
C ARG A 60 6.58 -2.05 -6.14
N ILE A 61 7.26 -0.97 -6.51
CA ILE A 61 6.76 0.41 -6.37
C ILE A 61 6.92 1.12 -7.71
N TYR A 62 5.86 1.83 -8.11
CA TYR A 62 5.77 2.49 -9.41
C TYR A 62 5.37 3.95 -9.25
N LYS A 63 5.94 4.81 -10.10
CA LYS A 63 5.61 6.24 -10.13
C LYS A 63 4.23 6.54 -10.74
N LYS A 64 3.64 5.57 -11.46
CA LYS A 64 2.33 5.69 -12.10
C LYS A 64 1.57 4.38 -11.91
N ALA A 65 0.24 4.46 -11.85
CA ALA A 65 -0.63 3.29 -11.94
C ALA A 65 -0.31 2.52 -13.24
N ILE A 66 -0.06 1.23 -13.10
CA ILE A 66 0.28 0.31 -14.20
C ILE A 66 -0.74 -0.84 -14.35
N TYR A 67 -1.84 -0.78 -13.59
CA TYR A 67 -2.97 -1.71 -13.66
C TYR A 67 -4.28 -0.93 -13.58
#